data_AF-A0A0M3R8U7-F1
#
_entry.id   AF-A0A0M3R8U7-F1
#
_cell.length_a   1.000
_cell.length_b   1.000
_cell.length_c   1.000
_cell.angle_alpha   90.00
_cell.angle_beta   90.00
_cell.angle_gamma   90.00
#
_symmetry.space_group_name_H-M   'P 1'
#
loop_
_entity.id
_entity.type
_entity.pdbx_description
1 polymer ?
#
loop_
_entity_poly.entity_id
_entity_poly.type
_entity_poly.pdbx_seq_one_letter_code
_entity_poly.pdbx_strand_id
1 'polypeptide(L)'
;MTFILLIGTVGVILTLFFIKPLTGKVGSNHKLVHKLKDTKWFQNHWLAGMFLFIVNAVLFFSTGLILYVFVLTYFLIPYVHLFIMLFAAIVSIFLWILIYKAWQGTKINRLKMGFIGSSFYIVLTVIFVYWLLTLKPSYPGDDTFMGAIGLLFSIIVTSVAFITCFVITGFYKNENKQRIDI
;
A
#
# COMPACT_ATOMS: atom_id res chain seq x y z
N MET A 1 -20.17 -12.13 5.55
CA MET A 1 -19.44 -11.13 6.37
C MET A 1 -18.24 -11.72 7.10
N THR A 2 -18.37 -12.83 7.82
CA THR A 2 -17.24 -13.55 8.46
C THR A 2 -16.16 -14.00 7.48
N PHE A 3 -16.52 -14.58 6.33
CA PHE A 3 -15.54 -14.96 5.29
C PHE A 3 -14.79 -13.77 4.68
N ILE A 4 -15.44 -12.61 4.59
CA ILE A 4 -14.88 -11.37 4.04
C ILE A 4 -13.83 -10.81 5.00
N LEU A 5 -14.14 -10.78 6.30
CA LEU A 5 -13.18 -10.43 7.35
C LEU A 5 -12.00 -11.40 7.40
N LEU A 6 -12.26 -12.71 7.22
CA LEU A 6 -11.21 -13.73 7.17
C LEU A 6 -10.20 -13.47 6.05
N ILE A 7 -10.66 -13.13 4.83
CA ILE A 7 -9.78 -12.83 3.69
C ILE A 7 -8.87 -11.63 3.99
N GLY A 8 -9.42 -10.55 4.55
CA GLY A 8 -8.63 -9.38 4.94
C GLY A 8 -7.57 -9.73 5.99
N THR A 9 -7.95 -10.52 7.00
CA THR A 9 -7.07 -10.93 8.10
C THR A 9 -5.94 -11.84 7.59
N VAL A 10 -6.26 -12.83 6.75
CA VAL A 10 -5.29 -13.72 6.09
C VAL A 10 -4.34 -12.92 5.21
N GLY A 11 -4.86 -11.93 4.46
CA GLY A 11 -4.05 -11.03 3.64
C GLY A 11 -2.99 -10.29 4.46
N VAL A 12 -3.36 -9.69 5.59
CA VAL A 12 -2.43 -9.02 6.51
C VAL A 12 -1.41 -10.00 7.09
N ILE A 13 -1.84 -11.18 7.54
CA ILE A 13 -0.93 -12.18 8.13
C ILE A 13 0.10 -12.64 7.11
N LEU A 14 -0.33 -12.91 5.87
CA LEU A 14 0.56 -13.31 4.78
C LEU A 14 1.56 -12.19 4.45
N THR A 15 1.11 -10.94 4.30
CA THR A 15 2.02 -9.82 4.00
C THR A 15 3.06 -9.63 5.11
N LEU A 16 2.65 -9.73 6.38
CA LEU A 16 3.56 -9.66 7.52
C LEU A 16 4.57 -10.83 7.56
N PHE A 17 4.15 -12.04 7.20
CA PHE A 17 5.02 -13.21 7.15
C PHE A 17 6.09 -13.07 6.05
N PHE A 18 5.73 -12.57 4.87
CA PHE A 18 6.66 -12.38 3.74
C PHE A 18 7.50 -11.10 3.82
N ILE A 19 7.13 -10.12 4.65
CA ILE A 19 7.85 -8.85 4.81
C ILE A 19 9.29 -9.02 5.28
N LYS A 20 9.54 -9.94 6.23
CA LYS A 20 10.88 -10.19 6.79
C LYS A 20 11.86 -10.71 5.73
N PRO A 21 11.56 -11.81 5.00
CA PRO A 21 12.48 -12.31 3.97
C PRO A 21 12.65 -11.34 2.79
N LEU A 22 11.60 -10.59 2.40
CA LEU A 22 11.67 -9.61 1.33
C LEU A 22 12.63 -8.46 1.67
N THR A 23 12.54 -7.93 2.90
CA THR A 23 13.38 -6.80 3.33
C THR A 23 14.85 -7.19 3.48
N GLY A 24 15.14 -8.45 3.82
CA GLY A 24 16.50 -8.99 3.85
C GLY A 24 17.15 -9.11 2.47
N LYS A 25 16.35 -9.38 1.42
CA LYS A 25 16.85 -9.54 0.04
C LYS A 25 17.09 -8.21 -0.68
N VAL A 26 16.33 -7.17 -0.37
CA VAL A 26 16.54 -5.84 -0.99
C VAL A 26 17.83 -5.23 -0.45
N GLY A 27 18.94 -5.33 -1.15
CA GLY A 27 20.23 -4.81 -0.67
C GLY A 27 20.20 -3.32 -0.32
N SER A 28 20.83 -2.93 0.79
CA SER A 28 20.97 -1.53 1.22
C SER A 28 21.73 -0.65 0.21
N ASN A 29 22.41 -1.28 -0.76
CA ASN A 29 23.20 -0.63 -1.81
C ASN A 29 22.41 -0.21 -3.05
N HIS A 30 21.08 -0.23 -2.99
CA HIS A 30 20.28 0.25 -4.11
C HIS A 30 20.50 1.77 -4.32
N LYS A 31 20.76 2.19 -5.57
CA LYS A 31 21.05 3.61 -5.90
C LYS A 31 19.97 4.57 -5.40
N LEU A 32 18.70 4.17 -5.43
CA LEU A 32 17.58 4.97 -4.92
C LEU A 32 17.63 5.18 -3.41
N VAL A 33 18.09 4.18 -2.64
CA VAL A 33 18.23 4.31 -1.18
C VAL A 33 19.28 5.37 -0.86
N HIS A 34 20.45 5.30 -1.49
CA HIS A 34 21.52 6.30 -1.28
C HIS A 34 21.07 7.71 -1.69
N LYS A 35 20.45 7.87 -2.87
CA LYS A 35 19.92 9.18 -3.29
C LYS A 35 18.93 9.78 -2.28
N LEU A 36 17.96 8.98 -1.82
CA LEU A 36 16.96 9.45 -0.85
C LEU A 36 17.60 9.73 0.51
N LYS A 37 18.56 8.91 0.92
CA LYS A 37 19.30 9.06 2.16
C LYS A 37 20.07 10.39 2.22
N ASP A 38 20.77 10.74 1.15
CA ASP A 38 21.59 11.97 1.06
C ASP A 38 20.75 13.25 0.88
N THR A 39 19.45 13.10 0.66
CA THR A 39 18.56 14.23 0.38
C THR A 39 18.00 14.83 1.67
N LYS A 40 18.41 16.07 2.00
CA LYS A 40 18.03 16.77 3.25
C LYS A 40 16.51 16.87 3.47
N TRP A 41 15.73 17.16 2.42
CA TRP A 41 14.27 17.28 2.56
C TRP A 41 13.61 15.96 2.93
N PHE A 42 14.15 14.83 2.46
CA PHE A 42 13.63 13.50 2.75
C PHE A 42 13.93 13.04 4.18
N GLN A 43 14.88 13.67 4.88
CA GLN A 43 15.11 13.40 6.30
C GLN A 43 14.16 14.18 7.22
N ASN A 44 13.34 15.09 6.67
CA ASN A 44 12.23 15.70 7.40
C ASN A 44 10.99 14.80 7.33
N HIS A 45 10.49 14.37 8.49
CA HIS A 45 9.39 13.40 8.62
C HIS A 45 8.09 13.86 7.95
N TRP A 46 7.80 15.16 7.94
CA TRP A 46 6.63 15.70 7.26
C TRP A 46 6.75 15.54 5.74
N LEU A 47 7.88 15.96 5.17
CA LEU A 47 8.10 15.90 3.72
C LEU A 47 8.27 14.46 3.23
N ALA A 48 8.94 13.61 4.00
CA ALA A 48 9.06 12.18 3.70
C ALA A 48 7.71 11.45 3.76
N GLY A 49 6.87 11.80 4.74
CA GLY A 49 5.51 11.28 4.85
C GLY A 49 4.65 11.72 3.68
N MET A 50 4.73 13.00 3.32
CA MET A 50 4.03 13.54 2.14
C MET A 50 4.52 12.89 0.84
N PHE A 51 5.83 12.65 0.71
CA PHE A 51 6.37 11.93 -0.42
C PHE A 51 5.84 10.50 -0.51
N LEU A 52 5.83 9.76 0.60
CA LEU A 52 5.25 8.41 0.65
C LEU A 52 3.75 8.42 0.30
N PHE A 53 3.00 9.44 0.75
CA PHE A 53 1.60 9.63 0.36
C PHE A 53 1.45 9.80 -1.15
N ILE A 54 2.26 10.69 -1.76
CA ILE A 54 2.24 10.93 -3.21
C ILE A 54 2.64 9.67 -3.98
N VAL A 55 3.67 8.94 -3.53
CA VAL A 55 4.07 7.67 -4.16
C VAL A 55 2.93 6.65 -4.13
N ASN A 56 2.23 6.51 -3.00
CA ASN A 56 1.07 5.62 -2.88
C ASN A 56 -0.07 6.07 -3.80
N ALA A 57 -0.35 7.37 -3.87
CA ALA A 57 -1.37 7.92 -4.76
C ALA A 57 -1.03 7.66 -6.23
N VAL A 58 0.20 7.98 -6.66
CA VAL A 58 0.65 7.76 -8.04
C VAL A 58 0.57 6.29 -8.42
N LEU A 59 1.03 5.37 -7.57
CA LEU A 59 0.93 3.94 -7.82
C LEU A 59 -0.53 3.47 -7.94
N PHE A 60 -1.40 3.94 -7.05
CA PHE A 60 -2.81 3.56 -7.07
C PHE A 60 -3.52 4.09 -8.32
N PHE A 61 -3.39 5.39 -8.61
CA PHE A 61 -4.04 6.00 -9.76
C PHE A 61 -3.46 5.52 -11.09
N SER A 62 -2.14 5.31 -11.19
CA SER A 62 -1.54 4.73 -12.40
C SER A 62 -2.03 3.30 -12.63
N THR A 63 -2.10 2.46 -11.59
CA THR A 63 -2.66 1.12 -11.71
C THR A 63 -4.14 1.15 -12.12
N GLY A 64 -4.93 2.04 -11.51
CA GLY A 64 -6.32 2.26 -11.88
C GLY A 64 -6.50 2.73 -13.33
N LEU A 65 -5.64 3.64 -13.81
CA LEU A 65 -5.65 4.10 -15.20
C LEU A 65 -5.25 2.99 -16.15
N ILE A 66 -4.19 2.23 -15.85
CA ILE A 66 -3.78 1.06 -16.64
C ILE A 66 -4.93 0.08 -16.73
N LEU A 67 -5.56 -0.28 -15.60
CA LEU A 67 -6.72 -1.17 -15.59
C LEU A 67 -7.88 -0.59 -16.40
N TYR A 68 -8.22 0.67 -16.21
CA TYR A 68 -9.30 1.35 -16.94
C TYR A 68 -9.06 1.33 -18.46
N VAL A 69 -7.87 1.75 -18.91
CA VAL A 69 -7.50 1.75 -20.33
C VAL A 69 -7.42 0.33 -20.88
N PHE A 70 -6.80 -0.60 -20.16
CA PHE A 70 -6.62 -1.97 -20.64
C PHE A 70 -7.95 -2.73 -20.75
N VAL A 71 -8.85 -2.54 -19.77
CA VAL A 71 -10.21 -3.11 -19.75
C VAL A 71 -11.09 -2.49 -20.84
N LEU A 72 -11.03 -1.18 -21.05
CA LEU A 72 -11.91 -0.53 -22.02
C LEU A 72 -11.45 -0.63 -23.47
N THR A 73 -10.14 -0.78 -23.71
CA THR A 73 -9.59 -0.50 -25.04
C THR A 73 -9.11 -1.73 -25.81
N TYR A 74 -8.62 -2.80 -25.16
CA TYR A 74 -7.90 -3.85 -25.93
C TYR A 74 -8.01 -5.31 -25.46
N PHE A 75 -8.39 -5.63 -24.22
CA PHE A 75 -8.26 -7.01 -23.73
C PHE A 75 -9.53 -7.56 -23.05
N LEU A 76 -10.27 -8.39 -23.81
CA LEU A 76 -11.35 -9.26 -23.33
C LEU A 76 -10.83 -10.55 -22.68
N ILE A 77 -9.52 -10.68 -22.40
CA ILE A 77 -8.98 -11.87 -21.75
C ILE A 77 -9.37 -11.84 -20.27
N PRO A 78 -10.19 -12.79 -19.79
CA PRO A 78 -10.57 -12.86 -18.39
C PRO A 78 -9.33 -12.95 -17.48
N TYR A 79 -9.41 -12.38 -16.29
CA TYR A 79 -8.40 -12.49 -15.22
C TYR A 79 -7.05 -11.77 -15.40
N VAL A 80 -6.75 -11.13 -16.55
CA VAL A 80 -5.47 -10.39 -16.74
C VAL A 80 -5.29 -9.26 -15.71
N HIS A 81 -6.39 -8.63 -15.29
CA HIS A 81 -6.40 -7.61 -14.24
C HIS A 81 -5.78 -8.11 -12.92
N LEU A 82 -5.86 -9.41 -12.61
CA LEU A 82 -5.24 -10.00 -11.40
C LEU A 82 -3.72 -9.90 -11.43
N PHE A 83 -3.08 -10.12 -12.58
CA PHE A 83 -1.63 -10.00 -12.73
C PHE A 83 -1.17 -8.55 -12.59
N ILE A 84 -1.93 -7.61 -13.15
CA ILE A 84 -1.65 -6.17 -13.04
C ILE A 84 -1.72 -5.73 -11.57
N MET A 85 -2.77 -6.12 -10.85
CA MET A 85 -2.91 -5.81 -9.42
C MET A 85 -1.83 -6.46 -8.56
N LEU A 86 -1.47 -7.71 -8.85
CA LEU A 86 -0.39 -8.41 -8.15
C LEU A 86 0.95 -7.71 -8.35
N PHE A 87 1.27 -7.32 -9.59
CA PHE A 87 2.51 -6.60 -9.90
C PHE A 87 2.53 -5.23 -9.20
N ALA A 88 1.42 -4.49 -9.23
CA ALA A 88 1.29 -3.21 -8.53
C ALA A 88 1.53 -3.35 -7.01
N ALA A 89 1.00 -4.42 -6.40
CA ALA A 89 1.23 -4.70 -4.98
C ALA A 89 2.70 -4.99 -4.67
N ILE A 90 3.38 -5.80 -5.51
CA ILE A 90 4.81 -6.11 -5.37
C ILE A 90 5.66 -4.84 -5.47
N VAL A 91 5.41 -4.01 -6.48
CA VAL A 91 6.12 -2.73 -6.68
C VAL A 91 5.90 -1.80 -5.48
N SER A 92 4.68 -1.72 -4.97
CA SER A 92 4.36 -0.90 -3.78
C SER A 92 5.17 -1.36 -2.56
N ILE A 93 5.18 -2.66 -2.27
CA ILE A 93 5.96 -3.24 -1.16
C ILE A 93 7.45 -2.94 -1.33
N PHE A 94 7.98 -3.10 -2.54
CA PHE A 94 9.38 -2.79 -2.82
C PHE A 94 9.71 -1.32 -2.55
N LEU A 95 8.88 -0.38 -3.01
CA LEU A 95 9.08 1.05 -2.74
C LEU A 95 9.00 1.39 -1.25
N TRP A 96 8.06 0.77 -0.51
CA TRP A 96 7.96 0.95 0.94
C TRP A 96 9.22 0.48 1.66
N ILE A 97 9.81 -0.64 1.23
CA ILE A 97 11.09 -1.13 1.75
C ILE A 97 12.24 -0.15 1.44
N LEU A 98 12.28 0.41 0.23
CA LEU A 98 13.32 1.40 -0.12
C LEU A 98 13.21 2.67 0.73
N ILE A 99 11.99 3.20 0.89
CA ILE A 99 11.71 4.37 1.73
C ILE A 99 12.09 4.10 3.18
N TYR A 100 11.74 2.91 3.68
CA TYR A 100 12.15 2.45 5.01
C TYR A 100 13.67 2.46 5.18
N LYS A 101 14.43 1.92 4.21
CA LYS A 101 15.90 1.85 4.28
C LYS A 101 16.59 3.21 4.11
N ALA A 102 15.98 4.13 3.40
CA ALA A 102 16.53 5.47 3.15
C ALA A 102 16.37 6.43 4.34
N TRP A 103 15.39 6.17 5.22
CA TRP A 103 15.11 7.02 6.37
C TRP A 103 16.16 6.87 7.49
N GLN A 104 16.74 7.98 7.95
CA GLN A 104 17.79 7.98 9.00
C GLN A 104 17.38 8.66 10.31
N GLY A 105 16.12 9.08 10.46
CA GLY A 105 15.66 9.81 11.64
C GLY A 105 15.34 8.94 12.86
N THR A 106 14.78 9.57 13.91
CA THR A 106 14.36 8.88 15.14
C THR A 106 13.18 7.94 14.91
N LYS A 107 13.01 6.95 15.81
CA LYS A 107 11.89 5.99 15.75
C LYS A 107 10.52 6.67 15.77
N ILE A 108 10.34 7.71 16.58
CA ILE A 108 9.08 8.46 16.69
C ILE A 108 8.79 9.20 15.37
N ASN A 109 9.79 9.89 14.82
CA ASN A 109 9.62 10.61 13.56
C ASN A 109 9.37 9.66 12.39
N ARG A 110 9.92 8.44 12.45
CA ARG A 110 9.64 7.37 11.49
C ARG A 110 8.17 6.91 11.57
N LEU A 111 7.62 6.73 12.77
CA LEU A 111 6.20 6.39 12.94
C LEU A 111 5.30 7.49 12.39
N LYS A 112 5.63 8.76 12.65
CA LYS A 112 4.90 9.90 12.07
C LYS A 112 4.96 9.89 10.54
N MET A 113 6.14 9.70 9.96
CA MET A 113 6.33 9.60 8.50
C MET A 113 5.51 8.46 7.90
N GLY A 114 5.58 7.26 8.49
CA GLY A 114 4.81 6.11 8.06
C GLY A 114 3.30 6.33 8.18
N PHE A 115 2.83 6.97 9.25
CA PHE A 115 1.41 7.29 9.44
C PHE A 115 0.91 8.29 8.38
N ILE A 116 1.64 9.38 8.16
CA ILE A 116 1.31 10.39 7.14
C ILE A 116 1.27 9.73 5.76
N GLY A 117 2.28 8.94 5.39
CA GLY A 117 2.32 8.33 4.07
C GLY A 117 1.29 7.22 3.84
N SER A 118 1.01 6.41 4.85
CA SER A 118 -0.02 5.37 4.77
C SER A 118 -1.45 5.92 4.84
N SER A 119 -1.65 7.14 5.35
CA SER A 119 -2.97 7.79 5.47
C SER A 119 -3.74 7.89 4.15
N PHE A 120 -3.05 7.86 2.99
CA PHE A 120 -3.67 7.75 1.67
C PHE A 120 -4.71 6.61 1.62
N TYR A 121 -4.36 5.45 2.15
CA TYR A 121 -5.24 4.29 2.17
C TYR A 121 -6.40 4.44 3.15
N ILE A 122 -6.23 5.19 4.26
CA ILE A 122 -7.34 5.54 5.15
C ILE A 122 -8.34 6.41 4.39
N VAL A 123 -7.86 7.44 3.69
CA VAL A 123 -8.72 8.34 2.90
C VAL A 123 -9.53 7.55 1.88
N LEU A 124 -8.89 6.65 1.13
CA LEU A 124 -9.60 5.77 0.19
C LEU A 124 -10.62 4.86 0.89
N THR A 125 -10.27 4.29 2.04
CA THR A 125 -11.20 3.45 2.82
C THR A 125 -12.44 4.23 3.21
N VAL A 126 -12.28 5.46 3.70
CA VAL A 126 -13.40 6.35 4.05
C VAL A 126 -14.26 6.66 2.83
N ILE A 127 -13.65 6.94 1.68
CA ILE A 127 -14.38 7.17 0.41
C ILE A 127 -15.21 5.93 0.02
N PHE A 128 -14.63 4.73 0.08
CA PHE A 128 -15.35 3.50 -0.25
C PHE A 128 -16.46 3.15 0.74
N VAL A 129 -16.26 3.42 2.04
CA VAL A 129 -17.33 3.32 3.05
C VAL A 129 -18.46 4.30 2.71
N TYR A 130 -18.14 5.55 2.39
CA TYR A 130 -19.14 6.54 2.01
C TYR A 130 -19.94 6.11 0.76
N TRP A 131 -19.27 5.58 -0.27
CA TRP A 131 -19.94 5.05 -1.46
C TRP A 131 -20.78 3.81 -1.17
N LEU A 132 -20.37 2.97 -0.22
CA LEU A 132 -21.16 1.80 0.18
C LEU A 132 -22.46 2.22 0.87
N LEU A 133 -22.39 3.23 1.75
CA LEU A 133 -23.55 3.75 2.47
C LEU A 133 -24.50 4.54 1.57
N THR A 134 -24.00 5.12 0.48
CA THR A 134 -24.79 5.91 -0.48
C THR A 134 -25.12 5.17 -1.78
N LEU A 135 -24.85 3.85 -1.83
CA LEU A 135 -25.07 3.02 -3.01
C LEU A 135 -26.54 2.95 -3.39
N LYS A 136 -26.86 3.35 -4.62
CA LYS A 136 -28.21 3.31 -5.21
C LYS A 136 -28.17 2.51 -6.51
N PRO A 137 -29.26 1.82 -6.87
CA PRO A 137 -29.34 1.10 -8.15
C PRO A 137 -29.24 2.08 -9.31
N SER A 138 -28.52 1.69 -10.36
CA SER A 138 -28.33 2.52 -11.56
C SER A 138 -29.58 2.58 -12.43
N TYR A 139 -30.41 1.54 -12.40
CA TYR A 139 -31.68 1.46 -13.12
C TYR A 139 -32.81 0.92 -12.23
N PRO A 140 -34.08 1.23 -12.54
CA PRO A 140 -35.21 0.61 -11.85
C PRO A 140 -35.17 -0.91 -12.06
N GLY A 141 -35.09 -1.66 -10.95
CA GLY A 141 -35.03 -3.14 -10.98
C GLY A 141 -33.63 -3.74 -10.91
N ASP A 142 -32.57 -2.93 -10.98
CA ASP A 142 -31.19 -3.40 -10.79
C ASP A 142 -30.90 -3.70 -9.32
N ASP A 143 -30.12 -4.76 -9.04
CA ASP A 143 -29.62 -5.01 -7.70
C ASP A 143 -28.34 -4.19 -7.42
N THR A 144 -28.17 -3.77 -6.18
CA THR A 144 -26.93 -3.11 -5.73
C THR A 144 -25.90 -4.10 -5.18
N PHE A 145 -26.19 -5.40 -5.29
CA PHE A 145 -25.44 -6.43 -4.58
C PHE A 145 -24.02 -6.57 -5.11
N MET A 146 -23.85 -6.61 -6.44
CA MET A 146 -22.52 -6.67 -7.06
C MET A 146 -21.70 -5.41 -6.77
N GLY A 147 -22.32 -4.22 -6.81
CA GLY A 147 -21.67 -2.96 -6.43
C GLY A 147 -21.22 -2.94 -4.98
N ALA A 148 -22.07 -3.43 -4.06
CA ALA A 148 -21.74 -3.53 -2.64
C ALA A 148 -20.56 -4.49 -2.39
N ILE A 149 -20.53 -5.64 -3.08
CA ILE A 149 -19.41 -6.58 -3.01
C ILE A 149 -18.10 -5.90 -3.46
N GLY A 150 -18.11 -5.19 -4.59
CA GLY A 150 -16.93 -4.48 -5.08
C GLY A 150 -16.41 -3.45 -4.08
N LEU A 151 -17.30 -2.68 -3.46
CA LEU A 151 -16.94 -1.70 -2.43
C LEU A 151 -16.41 -2.35 -1.16
N LEU A 152 -17.01 -3.48 -0.72
CA LEU A 152 -16.51 -4.25 0.43
C LEU A 152 -15.08 -4.77 0.20
N PHE A 153 -14.80 -5.34 -0.97
CA PHE A 153 -13.43 -5.77 -1.30
C PHE A 153 -12.46 -4.59 -1.36
N SER A 154 -12.90 -3.46 -1.89
CA SER A 154 -12.08 -2.24 -1.94
C SER A 154 -11.71 -1.75 -0.54
N ILE A 155 -12.66 -1.72 0.39
CA ILE A 155 -12.45 -1.38 1.82
C ILE A 155 -11.43 -2.32 2.47
N ILE A 156 -11.52 -3.62 2.22
CA ILE A 156 -10.56 -4.60 2.75
C ILE A 156 -9.17 -4.31 2.18
N VAL A 157 -9.04 -4.22 0.86
CA VAL A 157 -7.74 -4.05 0.20
C VAL A 157 -7.06 -2.76 0.67
N THR A 158 -7.78 -1.65 0.78
CA THR A 158 -7.21 -0.40 1.29
C THR A 158 -6.85 -0.49 2.77
N SER A 159 -7.65 -1.18 3.59
CA SER A 159 -7.33 -1.40 5.01
C SER A 159 -6.06 -2.25 5.17
N VAL A 160 -5.93 -3.34 4.40
CA VAL A 160 -4.73 -4.19 4.39
C VAL A 160 -3.51 -3.41 3.89
N ALA A 161 -3.66 -2.60 2.84
CA ALA A 161 -2.59 -1.75 2.30
C ALA A 161 -2.14 -0.69 3.32
N PHE A 162 -3.08 -0.06 4.04
CA PHE A 162 -2.78 0.86 5.14
C PHE A 162 -1.89 0.20 6.19
N ILE A 163 -2.34 -0.93 6.75
CA ILE A 163 -1.63 -1.66 7.80
C ILE A 163 -0.24 -2.10 7.29
N THR A 164 -0.18 -2.68 6.09
CA THR A 164 1.07 -3.20 5.52
C THR A 164 2.08 -2.08 5.27
N CYS A 165 1.65 -0.98 4.64
CA CYS A 165 2.49 0.19 4.40
C CYS A 165 3.00 0.79 5.73
N PHE A 166 2.11 0.95 6.71
CA PHE A 166 2.46 1.50 8.01
C PHE A 166 3.43 0.61 8.79
N VAL A 167 3.25 -0.71 8.76
CA VAL A 167 4.16 -1.65 9.43
C VAL A 167 5.55 -1.64 8.80
N ILE A 168 5.64 -1.66 7.47
CA ILE A 168 6.94 -1.63 6.76
C ILE A 168 7.67 -0.32 7.05
N THR A 169 6.99 0.81 6.87
CA THR A 169 7.65 2.12 6.91
C THR A 169 7.86 2.64 8.35
N GLY A 170 6.92 2.35 9.25
CA GLY A 170 6.93 2.83 10.63
C GLY A 170 7.65 1.90 11.62
N PHE A 171 7.41 0.59 11.56
CA PHE A 171 7.81 -0.33 12.62
C PHE A 171 9.02 -1.21 12.30
N TYR A 172 9.36 -1.44 11.03
CA TYR A 172 10.39 -2.42 10.70
C TYR A 172 11.73 -2.13 11.42
N LYS A 173 12.27 -3.14 12.09
CA LYS A 173 13.48 -3.04 12.92
C LYS A 173 14.66 -3.50 12.07
N ASN A 174 15.68 -2.65 11.94
CA ASN A 174 16.90 -3.02 11.25
C ASN A 174 17.68 -3.94 12.20
N GLU A 175 17.57 -5.25 12.00
CA GLU A 175 18.25 -6.26 12.84
C GLU A 175 19.79 -6.16 12.77
N ASN A 176 20.33 -5.42 11.80
CA ASN A 176 21.77 -5.19 11.66
C ASN A 176 22.40 -4.32 12.75
N LYS A 177 21.62 -3.72 13.67
CA LYS A 177 22.19 -2.94 14.78
C LYS A 177 22.47 -3.76 16.05
N GLN A 178 22.17 -5.06 16.08
CA GLN A 178 22.47 -5.92 17.25
C GLN A 178 23.76 -6.73 17.12
N ARG A 179 24.49 -6.63 16.00
CA ARG A 179 25.72 -7.42 15.77
C ARG A 179 27.04 -6.65 15.93
N ILE A 180 26.98 -5.36 16.30
CA ILE A 180 28.18 -4.51 16.46
C ILE A 180 28.45 -4.23 17.95
N ASP A 181 27.55 -4.62 18.86
CA ASP A 181 27.66 -4.37 20.30
C ASP A 181 27.85 -5.68 21.12
N ILE A 182 28.52 -6.70 20.56
CA ILE A 182 29.01 -7.87 21.30
C ILE A 182 30.49 -8.07 21.00
#